data_AF-A0A955VSH0-F1
#
_entry.id   AF-A0A955VSH0-F1
#
_cell.length_a   1.000
_cell.length_b   1.000
_cell.length_c   1.000
_cell.angle_alpha   90.00
_cell.angle_beta   90.00
_cell.angle_gamma   90.00
#
_symmetry.space_group_name_H-M   'P 1'
#
loop_
_entity.id
_entity.type
_entity.pdbx_description
1 polymer ?
#
loop_
_entity_poly.entity_id
_entity_poly.type
_entity_poly.pdbx_seq_one_letter_code
_entity_poly.pdbx_strand_id
1 'polypeptide(L)'
;MEMEKPEVAHFQFRLRWRGKVGTCTGRSLKTPEHLTLQVRMQTPEGFLLFEVAEVASLEAAWPLLLKVCSSRGVEPLEYRTTDGALGAWALVPGVTLAAPGG
;
A
#
# COMPACT_ATOMS: atom_id res chain seq x y z
N MET A 1 21.83 22.49 11.93
CA MET A 1 20.50 21.97 11.57
C MET A 1 20.67 20.47 11.38
N GLU A 2 20.31 19.68 12.38
CA GLU A 2 20.26 18.22 12.19
C GLU A 2 19.06 17.93 11.29
N MET A 3 19.30 17.30 10.14
CA MET A 3 18.19 16.79 9.32
C MET A 3 17.63 15.56 10.04
N GLU A 4 16.41 15.67 10.56
CA GLU A 4 15.70 14.50 11.09
C GLU A 4 15.65 13.41 10.02
N LYS A 5 16.09 12.20 10.39
CA LYS A 5 16.07 11.06 9.47
C LYS A 5 14.61 10.69 9.17
N PRO A 6 14.28 10.38 7.92
CA PRO A 6 12.93 9.97 7.57
C PRO A 6 12.56 8.67 8.31
N GLU A 7 11.38 8.66 8.91
CA GLU A 7 10.80 7.47 9.51
C GLU A 7 10.28 6.57 8.37
N VAL A 8 10.73 5.32 8.35
CA VAL A 8 10.35 4.35 7.31
C VAL A 8 9.58 3.21 7.94
N ALA A 9 8.37 2.95 7.44
CA ALA A 9 7.59 1.77 7.79
C ALA A 9 7.45 0.84 6.59
N HIS A 10 7.54 -0.46 6.81
CA HIS A 10 7.44 -1.48 5.76
C HIS A 10 6.13 -2.23 5.85
N PHE A 11 5.59 -2.55 4.67
CA PHE A 11 4.31 -3.22 4.53
C PHE A 11 4.40 -4.40 3.58
N GLN A 12 3.52 -5.37 3.81
CA GLN A 12 3.08 -6.29 2.78
C GLN A 12 1.62 -6.03 2.46
N PHE A 13 1.29 -6.15 1.19
CA PHE A 13 -0.06 -6.00 0.68
C PHE A 13 -0.51 -7.28 0.00
N ARG A 14 -1.80 -7.60 0.10
CA ARG A 14 -2.49 -8.51 -0.80
C ARG A 14 -3.28 -7.68 -1.79
N LEU A 15 -2.96 -7.83 -3.06
CA LEU A 15 -3.62 -7.14 -4.16
C LEU A 15 -4.23 -8.18 -5.11
N ARG A 16 -5.35 -7.85 -5.75
CA ARG A 16 -5.92 -8.61 -6.86
C ARG A 16 -5.58 -7.92 -8.19
N TRP A 17 -5.05 -8.68 -9.13
CA TRP A 17 -4.75 -8.22 -10.48
C TRP A 17 -5.06 -9.33 -11.49
N ARG A 18 -5.79 -9.01 -12.57
CA ARG A 18 -6.25 -9.98 -13.59
C ARG A 18 -6.89 -11.23 -12.97
N GLY A 19 -7.70 -11.05 -11.93
CA GLY A 19 -8.40 -12.12 -11.21
C GLY A 19 -7.56 -12.94 -10.24
N LYS A 20 -6.25 -12.70 -10.13
CA LYS A 20 -5.35 -13.42 -9.22
C LYS A 20 -4.99 -12.56 -8.02
N VAL A 21 -5.00 -13.15 -6.83
CA VAL A 21 -4.52 -12.50 -5.60
C VAL A 21 -3.04 -12.82 -5.43
N GLY A 22 -2.23 -11.79 -5.19
CA GLY A 22 -0.80 -11.91 -4.94
C GLY A 22 -0.35 -11.04 -3.78
N THR A 23 0.78 -11.42 -3.17
CA THR A 23 1.43 -10.61 -2.13
C THR A 23 2.48 -9.71 -2.78
N CYS A 24 2.54 -8.46 -2.35
CA CYS A 24 3.57 -7.52 -2.76
C CYS A 24 4.09 -6.70 -1.57
N THR A 25 5.13 -5.92 -1.80
CA THR A 25 5.75 -5.09 -0.75
C THR A 25 5.38 -3.64 -0.93
N GLY A 26 5.41 -2.89 0.17
CA GLY A 26 5.36 -1.45 0.13
C GLY A 26 6.10 -0.85 1.31
N ARG A 27 6.20 0.47 1.30
CA ARG A 27 6.82 1.25 2.38
C ARG A 27 6.19 2.63 2.43
N SER A 28 6.13 3.21 3.63
CA SER A 28 5.93 4.64 3.80
C SER A 28 7.22 5.30 4.21
N LEU A 29 7.49 6.48 3.65
CA LEU A 29 8.57 7.37 4.06
C LEU A 29 7.91 8.62 4.63
N LYS A 30 8.15 8.89 5.92
CA LYS A 30 7.61 10.05 6.61
C LYS A 30 8.73 11.02 6.94
N THR A 31 8.59 12.23 6.42
CA THR A 31 9.39 13.40 6.78
C THR A 31 8.55 14.32 7.69
N PRO A 32 9.13 15.36 8.29
CA PRO A 32 8.35 16.35 9.05
C PRO A 32 7.28 17.06 8.22
N GLU A 33 7.47 17.16 6.90
CA GLU A 33 6.59 17.92 6.01
C GLU A 33 5.53 17.06 5.33
N HIS A 34 5.87 15.80 5.02
CA HIS A 34 5.00 14.95 4.24
C HIS A 34 5.30 13.46 4.43
N LEU A 35 4.34 12.64 4.01
CA LEU A 35 4.45 11.20 3.87
C LEU A 35 4.35 10.80 2.40
N THR A 36 5.13 9.79 2.02
CA THR A 36 5.05 9.11 0.74
C THR A 36 4.79 7.63 0.96
N LEU A 37 3.76 7.07 0.34
CA LEU A 37 3.46 5.64 0.33
C LEU A 37 3.82 5.05 -1.04
N GLN A 38 4.66 4.03 -1.05
CA GLN A 38 5.07 3.28 -2.24
C GLN A 38 4.64 1.82 -2.11
N VAL A 39 3.99 1.28 -3.14
CA VAL A 39 3.62 -0.14 -3.24
C VAL A 39 4.19 -0.70 -4.53
N ARG A 40 5.05 -1.72 -4.40
CA ARG A 40 5.74 -2.37 -5.52
C ARG A 40 5.17 -3.77 -5.72
N MET A 41 4.61 -4.02 -6.90
CA MET A 41 4.10 -5.31 -7.32
C MET A 41 4.98 -5.92 -8.42
N GLN A 42 5.43 -7.16 -8.23
CA GLN A 42 6.10 -7.93 -9.27
C GLN A 42 5.04 -8.56 -10.19
N THR A 43 5.26 -8.47 -11.49
CA THR A 43 4.40 -9.03 -12.54
C THR A 43 5.25 -9.90 -13.48
N PRO A 44 4.64 -10.77 -14.30
CA PRO A 44 5.36 -11.50 -15.35
C PRO A 44 6.10 -10.58 -16.34
N GLU A 45 5.55 -9.40 -16.59
CA GLU A 45 6.05 -8.43 -17.58
C GLU A 45 7.05 -7.42 -16.99
N GLY A 46 7.32 -7.46 -15.67
CA GLY A 46 8.18 -6.49 -14.98
C GLY A 46 7.66 -6.15 -13.58
N PHE A 47 7.75 -4.87 -13.18
CA PHE A 47 7.20 -4.40 -11.91
C PHE A 47 6.28 -3.19 -12.12
N LEU A 48 5.23 -3.11 -11.30
CA LEU A 48 4.41 -1.90 -11.14
C LEU A 48 4.77 -1.23 -9.83
N LEU A 49 5.00 0.09 -9.87
CA LEU A 49 5.17 0.93 -8.69
C LEU A 49 3.97 1.87 -8.61
N PHE A 50 3.23 1.77 -7.52
CA PHE A 50 2.19 2.71 -7.14
C PHE A 50 2.77 3.64 -6.09
N GLU A 51 2.74 4.94 -6.35
CA GLU A 51 3.27 5.96 -5.45
C GLU A 51 2.20 7.01 -5.17
N VAL A 52 2.05 7.33 -3.90
CA VAL A 52 1.28 8.46 -3.39
C VAL A 52 2.24 9.30 -2.57
N ALA A 53 2.61 10.48 -3.09
CA ALA A 53 3.57 11.38 -2.46
C ALA A 53 2.89 12.62 -1.89
N GLU A 54 3.61 13.34 -1.03
CA GLU A 54 3.21 14.66 -0.50
C GLU A 54 1.86 14.66 0.24
N VAL A 55 1.58 13.59 0.99
CA VAL A 55 0.36 13.50 1.82
C VAL A 55 0.65 13.79 3.29
N ALA A 56 -0.33 14.33 4.01
CA ALA A 56 -0.17 14.69 5.42
C ALA A 56 -0.01 13.45 6.34
N SER A 57 -0.58 12.30 5.95
CA SER A 57 -0.54 11.09 6.77
C SER A 57 -0.79 9.82 5.96
N LEU A 58 -0.61 8.67 6.60
CA LEU A 58 -0.90 7.36 6.00
C LEU A 58 -2.41 7.19 5.75
N GLU A 59 -3.25 7.73 6.64
CA GLU A 59 -4.71 7.73 6.49
C GLU A 59 -5.14 8.47 5.22
N ALA A 60 -4.49 9.59 4.91
CA ALA A 60 -4.72 10.35 3.68
C ALA A 60 -4.19 9.62 2.43
N ALA A 61 -3.19 8.74 2.58
CA ALA A 61 -2.61 7.98 1.48
C ALA A 61 -3.57 6.90 0.94
N TRP A 62 -4.38 6.28 1.79
CA TRP A 62 -5.24 5.15 1.41
C TRP A 62 -6.22 5.44 0.27
N PRO A 63 -7.06 6.50 0.31
CA PRO A 63 -7.98 6.78 -0.78
C PRO A 63 -7.25 7.07 -2.11
N LEU A 64 -6.07 7.69 -2.04
CA LEU A 64 -5.25 7.96 -3.22
C LEU A 64 -4.64 6.66 -3.78
N LEU A 65 -4.16 5.77 -2.91
CA LEU A 65 -3.66 4.46 -3.31
C LEU A 65 -4.75 3.67 -4.03
N LEU A 66 -5.96 3.60 -3.47
CA LEU A 66 -7.10 2.92 -4.10
C LEU A 66 -7.40 3.50 -5.49
N LYS A 67 -7.39 4.83 -5.64
CA LYS A 67 -7.61 5.50 -6.92
C LYS A 67 -6.53 5.14 -7.95
N VAL A 68 -5.25 5.21 -7.56
CA VAL A 68 -4.13 4.90 -8.47
C VAL A 68 -4.12 3.42 -8.85
N CYS A 69 -4.32 2.51 -7.90
CA CYS A 69 -4.41 1.07 -8.20
C CYS A 69 -5.59 0.76 -9.13
N SER A 70 -6.77 1.33 -8.87
CA SER A 70 -7.97 1.13 -9.69
C SER A 70 -7.77 1.57 -11.14
N SER A 71 -7.07 2.69 -11.37
CA SER A 71 -6.72 3.16 -12.73
C SER A 71 -5.87 2.18 -13.54
N ARG A 72 -5.24 1.19 -12.88
CA ARG A 72 -4.42 0.13 -13.49
C ARG A 72 -5.07 -1.26 -13.41
N GLY A 73 -6.33 -1.34 -13.00
CA GLY A 73 -7.04 -2.60 -12.82
C GLY A 73 -6.46 -3.47 -11.70
N VAL A 74 -5.87 -2.82 -10.69
CA VAL A 74 -5.36 -3.46 -9.47
C VAL A 74 -6.26 -3.09 -8.31
N GLU A 75 -6.63 -4.08 -7.51
CA GLU A 75 -7.51 -3.92 -6.36
C GLU A 75 -6.75 -4.28 -5.09
N PRO A 76 -6.39 -3.29 -4.25
CA PRO A 76 -5.86 -3.58 -2.92
C PRO A 76 -6.92 -4.26 -2.05
N LEU A 77 -6.52 -5.27 -1.28
CA LEU A 77 -7.43 -6.03 -0.42
C LEU A 77 -7.05 -5.86 1.05
N GLU A 78 -5.83 -6.29 1.39
CA GLU A 78 -5.34 -6.33 2.75
C GLU A 78 -3.91 -5.80 2.81
N TYR A 79 -3.51 -5.32 3.98
CA TYR A 79 -2.14 -4.94 4.29
C TYR A 79 -1.75 -5.43 5.69
N ARG A 80 -0.45 -5.49 5.93
CA ARG A 80 0.13 -5.66 7.27
C ARG A 80 1.46 -4.92 7.35
N THR A 81 1.81 -4.43 8.53
CA THR A 81 3.18 -3.98 8.79
C THR A 81 4.12 -5.17 8.90
N THR A 82 5.36 -4.98 8.45
CA THR A 82 6.45 -5.93 8.58
C THR A 82 7.59 -5.39 9.44
N ASP A 83 7.38 -4.28 10.15
CA ASP A 83 8.36 -3.74 11.07
C ASP A 83 8.33 -4.57 12.36
N GLY A 84 9.24 -5.54 12.48
CA GLY A 84 9.31 -6.51 13.58
C GLY A 84 8.63 -7.84 13.24
N ALA A 85 7.82 -8.37 14.15
CA ALA A 85 7.03 -9.57 13.87
C ALA A 85 5.93 -9.26 12.84
N LEU A 86 5.67 -10.19 11.92
CA LEU A 86 4.62 -10.01 10.91
C LEU A 86 3.27 -9.79 11.60
N GLY A 87 2.68 -8.61 11.37
CA GLY A 87 1.35 -8.29 11.88
C GLY A 87 0.25 -9.15 11.27
N ALA A 88 -0.93 -9.11 11.88
CA ALA A 88 -2.15 -9.65 11.29
C ALA A 88 -2.51 -8.88 10.01
N TRP A 89 -3.16 -9.57 9.06
CA TRP A 89 -3.73 -8.92 7.89
C TRP A 89 -4.92 -8.05 8.31
N ALA A 90 -4.91 -6.79 7.88
CA ALA A 90 -6.01 -5.86 8.01
C ALA A 90 -6.50 -5.45 6.62
N LEU A 91 -7.79 -5.15 6.48
CA LEU A 91 -8.31 -4.60 5.23
C LEU A 91 -7.64 -3.27 4.92
N VAL A 92 -7.30 -3.04 3.65
CA VAL A 92 -6.87 -1.70 3.22
C VAL A 92 -8.04 -0.74 3.47
N PRO A 93 -7.82 0.39 4.18
CA PRO A 93 -8.91 1.32 4.49
C PRO A 93 -9.64 1.80 3.23
N GLY A 94 -10.96 1.70 3.24
CA GLY A 94 -11.83 1.99 2.09
C GLY A 94 -12.17 0.77 1.22
N VAL A 95 -11.57 -0.39 1.47
CA VAL A 95 -11.98 -1.65 0.84
C VAL A 95 -13.14 -2.27 1.62
N THR A 96 -14.23 -2.56 0.93
CA THR A 96 -15.30 -3.43 1.43
C THR A 96 -15.20 -4.76 0.72
N LEU A 97 -14.89 -5.83 1.43
CA LEU A 97 -15.06 -7.17 0.86
C LEU A 97 -16.56 -7.38 0.66
N ALA A 98 -16.99 -7.54 -0.59
CA ALA A 98 -18.33 -8.07 -0.84
C ALA A 98 -18.44 -9.40 -0.06
N ALA A 99 -19.50 -9.56 0.73
CA ALA A 99 -19.80 -10.84 1.35
C ALA A 99 -19.75 -11.91 0.25
N PRO A 100 -19.21 -13.12 0.53
CA PRO A 100 -19.26 -14.20 -0.45
C PRO A 100 -20.72 -14.40 -0.82
N GLY A 101 -21.09 -14.02 -2.05
CA GLY A 101 -22.40 -14.33 -2.61
C GLY A 101 -22.42 -15.81 -2.93
N GLY A 102 -23.17 -16.58 -2.14
CA GLY A 102 -23.35 -18.02 -2.29
C GLY A 102 -23.96 -18.63 -1.05
#